data_AF-A0A564YEK4-F1
#
_entry.id   AF-A0A564YEK4-F1
#
_cell.length_a   1.000
_cell.length_b   1.000
_cell.length_c   1.000
_cell.angle_alpha   90.00
_cell.angle_beta   90.00
_cell.angle_gamma   90.00
#
_symmetry.space_group_name_H-M   'P 1'
#
loop_
_entity.id
_entity.type
_entity.pdbx_description
1 polymer ?
#
loop_
_entity_poly.entity_id
_entity_poly.type
_entity_poly.pdbx_seq_one_letter_code
_entity_poly.pdbx_strand_id
1 'polypeptide(L)'
;MDRPTQIMRFILHYFDYLKTQGINIIEAIHFVFQLSFLSVGKSYPIDQLTDTERAMLLIMRELGLAYQRKRAAPRFYVTKLALSFALGSKASSTGLRSFGEAEPDSLLSTSRLPTGISLRSSTDGGGDAGDIGYIIVETNFRVYAYTDSVLKTSLLSLFSKIRIRFPNMVVADITRESVREALLRGINSQQIISFLTSNAHPDMLRQAPILPPTVVDQIRLWELERERFLAQDGCLYEQFTKNTDFEMVRDYAKSRNYLLWECPERRLMVVSKAGHEDVRAFWKQKRSP
;
A
#
# COMPACT_ATOMS: atom_id res chain seq x y z
N MET A 1 8.38 -5.28 -8.86
CA MET A 1 9.39 -6.27 -9.34
C MET A 1 8.71 -7.18 -10.34
N ASP A 2 9.10 -7.12 -11.60
CA ASP A 2 8.47 -7.89 -12.68
C ASP A 2 8.71 -9.40 -12.52
N ARG A 3 7.75 -10.22 -12.97
CA ARG A 3 7.85 -11.69 -12.94
C ARG A 3 9.18 -12.24 -13.51
N PRO A 4 9.65 -11.84 -14.71
CA PRO A 4 10.95 -12.32 -15.22
C PRO A 4 12.13 -11.92 -14.32
N THR A 5 12.11 -10.75 -13.70
CA THR A 5 13.16 -10.30 -12.77
C THR A 5 13.17 -11.11 -11.48
N GLN A 6 12.00 -11.49 -10.95
CA GLN A 6 11.89 -12.38 -9.79
C GLN A 6 12.48 -13.77 -10.10
N ILE A 7 12.15 -14.33 -11.26
CA ILE A 7 12.66 -15.62 -11.72
C ILE A 7 14.18 -15.59 -11.96
N MET A 8 14.69 -14.51 -12.55
CA MET A 8 16.13 -14.27 -12.68
C MET A 8 16.82 -14.19 -11.32
N ARG A 9 16.22 -13.49 -10.35
CA ARG A 9 16.78 -13.43 -8.99
C ARG A 9 16.84 -14.81 -8.33
N PHE A 10 15.82 -15.64 -8.54
CA PHE A 10 15.81 -17.03 -8.05
C PHE A 10 16.90 -17.89 -8.72
N ILE A 11 17.04 -17.81 -10.05
CA ILE A 11 18.05 -18.58 -10.80
C ILE A 11 19.48 -18.16 -10.41
N LEU A 12 19.73 -16.85 -10.21
CA LEU A 12 21.02 -16.36 -9.72
C LEU A 12 21.33 -16.89 -8.32
N HIS A 13 20.37 -16.88 -7.40
CA HIS A 13 20.56 -17.48 -6.07
C HIS A 13 20.75 -19.01 -6.13
N TYR A 14 20.14 -19.70 -7.10
CA TYR A 14 20.41 -21.11 -7.32
C TYR A 14 21.82 -21.36 -7.86
N PHE A 15 22.35 -20.49 -8.72
CA PHE A 15 23.75 -20.57 -9.15
C PHE A 15 24.75 -20.32 -8.01
N ASP A 16 24.48 -19.38 -7.11
CA ASP A 16 25.26 -19.22 -5.88
C ASP A 16 25.21 -20.49 -5.01
N TYR A 17 24.04 -21.12 -4.87
CA TYR A 17 23.90 -22.39 -4.17
C TYR A 17 24.74 -23.51 -4.83
N LEU A 18 24.64 -23.70 -6.16
CA LEU A 18 25.46 -24.68 -6.90
C LEU A 18 26.96 -24.47 -6.67
N LYS A 19 27.41 -23.21 -6.65
CA LYS A 19 28.80 -22.83 -6.37
C LYS A 19 29.25 -23.26 -4.96
N THR A 20 28.38 -23.14 -3.95
CA THR A 20 28.69 -23.63 -2.58
C THR A 20 28.71 -25.16 -2.47
N GLN A 21 27.94 -25.87 -3.31
CA GLN A 21 27.92 -27.34 -3.35
C GLN A 21 29.04 -27.93 -4.23
N GLY A 22 29.86 -27.10 -4.89
CA GLY A 22 30.92 -27.57 -5.79
C GLY A 22 30.42 -28.20 -7.10
N ILE A 23 29.15 -27.97 -7.48
CA ILE A 23 28.56 -28.48 -8.71
C ILE A 23 28.98 -27.61 -9.90
N ASN A 24 29.13 -28.20 -11.09
CA ASN A 24 29.54 -27.52 -12.33
C ASN A 24 28.55 -26.42 -12.76
N ILE A 25 28.73 -25.20 -12.21
CA ILE A 25 27.95 -24.00 -12.54
C ILE A 25 27.96 -23.66 -14.04
N ILE A 26 29.04 -24.02 -14.75
CA ILE A 26 29.21 -23.76 -16.18
C ILE A 26 28.16 -24.50 -17.01
N GLU A 27 27.87 -25.77 -16.70
CA GLU A 27 26.84 -26.56 -17.37
C GLU A 27 25.43 -26.00 -17.09
N ALA A 28 25.15 -25.63 -15.84
CA ALA A 28 23.86 -25.04 -15.47
C ALA A 28 23.61 -23.67 -16.15
N ILE A 29 24.65 -22.85 -16.29
CA ILE A 29 24.59 -21.58 -17.04
C ILE A 29 24.45 -21.85 -18.54
N HIS A 30 25.21 -22.79 -19.10
CA HIS A 30 25.10 -23.22 -20.50
C HIS A 30 23.67 -23.62 -20.84
N PHE A 31 23.03 -24.45 -20.01
CA PHE A 31 21.66 -24.88 -20.23
C PHE A 31 20.64 -23.73 -20.20
N VAL A 32 20.81 -22.75 -19.30
CA VAL A 32 19.95 -21.55 -19.27
C VAL A 32 20.10 -20.71 -20.55
N PHE A 33 21.33 -20.56 -21.07
CA PHE A 33 21.54 -19.93 -22.36
C PHE A 33 20.96 -20.76 -23.52
N GLN A 34 21.18 -22.08 -23.54
CA GLN A 34 20.62 -22.96 -24.56
C GLN A 34 19.10 -22.84 -24.62
N LEU A 35 18.43 -22.78 -23.47
CA LEU A 35 16.98 -22.66 -23.37
C LEU A 35 16.44 -21.32 -23.93
N SER A 36 17.26 -20.26 -23.97
CA SER A 36 16.90 -18.98 -24.61
C SER A 36 16.72 -19.08 -26.13
N PHE A 37 17.44 -20.01 -26.77
CA PHE A 37 17.41 -20.21 -28.23
C PHE A 37 16.33 -21.20 -28.69
N LEU A 38 15.60 -21.81 -27.75
CA LEU A 38 14.57 -22.81 -28.03
C LEU A 38 13.22 -22.13 -28.31
N SER A 39 12.56 -22.56 -29.39
CA SER A 39 11.26 -22.04 -29.79
C SER A 39 10.11 -22.74 -29.03
N VAL A 40 9.18 -21.94 -28.50
CA VAL A 40 7.93 -22.42 -27.90
C VAL A 40 7.16 -23.31 -28.88
N GLY A 41 6.59 -24.41 -28.38
CA GLY A 41 5.78 -25.35 -29.17
C GLY A 41 6.56 -26.54 -29.76
N LYS A 42 7.89 -26.47 -29.86
CA LYS A 42 8.71 -27.63 -30.25
C LYS A 42 9.04 -28.52 -29.05
N SER A 43 9.15 -29.84 -29.30
CA SER A 43 9.61 -30.82 -28.31
C SER A 43 11.11 -31.03 -28.43
N TYR A 44 11.83 -31.03 -27.31
CA TYR A 44 13.28 -31.27 -27.26
C TYR A 44 13.59 -32.52 -26.43
N PRO A 45 14.50 -33.41 -26.88
CA PRO A 45 14.86 -34.63 -26.14
C PRO A 45 15.72 -34.34 -24.90
N ILE A 46 15.67 -35.21 -23.91
CA ILE A 46 16.46 -35.12 -22.66
C ILE A 46 17.70 -36.04 -22.68
N ASP A 47 17.81 -36.90 -23.69
CA ASP A 47 18.84 -37.95 -23.78
C ASP A 47 20.27 -37.39 -23.89
N GLN A 48 20.41 -36.19 -24.46
CA GLN A 48 21.69 -35.50 -24.66
C GLN A 48 22.09 -34.54 -23.51
N LEU A 49 21.22 -34.33 -22.52
CA LEU A 49 21.51 -33.44 -21.38
C LEU A 49 22.38 -34.15 -20.34
N THR A 50 23.33 -33.43 -19.74
CA THR A 50 24.08 -33.93 -18.57
C THR A 50 23.19 -34.01 -17.34
N ASP A 51 23.64 -34.69 -16.29
CA ASP A 51 22.86 -34.81 -15.05
C ASP A 51 22.71 -33.48 -14.30
N THR A 52 23.63 -32.51 -14.50
CA THR A 52 23.47 -31.15 -13.96
C THR A 52 22.42 -30.36 -14.74
N GLU A 53 22.39 -30.48 -16.07
CA GLU A 53 21.38 -29.86 -16.93
C GLU A 53 19.99 -30.46 -16.68
N ARG A 54 19.90 -31.76 -16.41
CA ARG A 54 18.65 -32.42 -15.96
C ARG A 54 18.16 -31.90 -14.60
N ALA A 55 19.06 -31.70 -13.64
CA ALA A 55 18.72 -31.10 -12.35
C ALA A 55 18.20 -29.65 -12.53
N MET A 56 18.85 -28.87 -13.41
CA MET A 56 18.39 -27.53 -13.74
C MET A 56 17.03 -27.53 -14.47
N LEU A 57 16.80 -28.46 -15.39
CA LEU A 57 15.51 -28.64 -16.08
C LEU A 57 14.37 -28.96 -15.11
N LEU A 58 14.61 -29.72 -14.03
CA LEU A 58 13.61 -29.95 -12.99
C LEU A 58 13.21 -28.65 -12.28
N ILE A 59 14.19 -27.79 -11.95
CA ILE A 59 13.91 -26.49 -11.32
C ILE A 59 13.21 -25.55 -12.30
N MET A 60 13.65 -25.49 -13.55
CA MET A 60 13.00 -24.71 -14.61
C MET A 60 11.57 -25.18 -14.90
N ARG A 61 11.27 -26.46 -14.65
CA ARG A 61 9.90 -27.00 -14.69
C ARG A 61 9.07 -26.52 -13.49
N GLU A 62 9.55 -26.62 -12.26
CA GLU A 62 8.81 -26.15 -11.08
C GLU A 62 8.61 -24.62 -11.10
N LEU A 63 9.50 -23.87 -11.76
CA LEU A 63 9.36 -22.43 -12.08
C LEU A 63 8.45 -22.11 -13.29
N GLY A 64 8.00 -23.12 -14.04
CA GLY A 64 7.17 -22.94 -15.23
C GLY A 64 7.88 -22.38 -16.48
N LEU A 65 9.21 -22.35 -16.52
CA LEU A 65 10.03 -22.02 -17.69
C LEU A 65 10.03 -23.16 -18.72
N ALA A 66 10.03 -24.40 -18.24
CA ALA A 66 9.91 -25.61 -19.04
C ALA A 66 8.63 -26.38 -18.69
N TYR A 67 8.04 -27.06 -19.66
CA TYR A 67 6.92 -27.99 -19.45
C TYR A 67 7.36 -29.42 -19.77
N GLN A 68 7.05 -30.34 -18.86
CA GLN A 68 7.37 -31.76 -19.00
C GLN A 68 6.24 -32.60 -18.39
N ARG A 69 5.57 -33.43 -19.21
CA ARG A 69 4.32 -34.14 -18.83
C ARG A 69 4.46 -35.08 -17.62
N LYS A 70 5.64 -35.66 -17.41
CA LYS A 70 6.02 -36.49 -16.24
C LYS A 70 7.49 -36.22 -15.92
N ARG A 71 7.95 -36.38 -14.67
CA ARG A 71 9.35 -36.09 -14.26
C ARG A 71 10.41 -36.88 -15.06
N ALA A 72 10.07 -38.10 -15.47
CA ALA A 72 10.91 -38.96 -16.32
C ALA A 72 10.44 -39.03 -17.79
N ALA A 73 9.70 -38.04 -18.30
CA ALA A 73 9.33 -38.02 -19.72
C ALA A 73 10.54 -37.62 -20.57
N PRO A 74 10.85 -38.33 -21.68
CA PRO A 74 12.08 -38.14 -22.46
C PRO A 74 12.12 -36.85 -23.29
N ARG A 75 11.05 -36.04 -23.24
CA ARG A 75 10.92 -34.79 -24.01
C ARG A 75 10.40 -33.67 -23.12
N PHE A 76 10.90 -32.46 -23.33
CA PHE A 76 10.42 -31.22 -22.72
C PHE A 76 10.01 -30.20 -23.78
N TYR A 77 9.25 -29.19 -23.34
CA TYR A 77 8.77 -28.08 -24.15
C TYR A 77 9.11 -26.77 -23.44
N VAL A 78 9.42 -25.72 -24.20
CA VAL A 78 9.73 -24.39 -23.64
C VAL A 78 8.46 -23.53 -23.58
N THR A 79 8.28 -22.80 -22.48
CA THR A 79 7.11 -21.93 -22.27
C THR A 79 7.38 -20.49 -22.72
N LYS A 80 6.32 -19.70 -22.94
CA LYS A 80 6.45 -18.27 -23.28
C LYS A 80 7.17 -17.46 -22.17
N LEU A 81 7.09 -17.93 -20.93
CA LEU A 81 7.72 -17.31 -19.77
C LEU A 81 9.26 -17.45 -19.80
N ALA A 82 9.79 -18.53 -20.38
CA ALA A 82 11.22 -18.67 -20.64
C ALA A 82 11.79 -17.67 -21.66
N LEU A 83 11.06 -17.40 -22.74
CA LEU A 83 11.46 -16.37 -23.71
C LEU A 83 11.45 -14.98 -23.07
N SER A 84 10.40 -14.65 -22.30
CA SER A 84 10.32 -13.37 -21.57
C SER A 84 11.40 -13.22 -20.50
N PHE A 85 11.83 -14.34 -19.90
CA PHE A 85 12.94 -14.37 -18.95
C PHE A 85 14.29 -14.11 -19.64
N ALA A 86 14.55 -14.78 -20.78
CA ALA A 86 15.85 -14.74 -21.43
C ALA A 86 16.11 -13.49 -22.29
N LEU A 87 15.08 -12.95 -22.96
CA LEU A 87 15.20 -11.70 -23.72
C LEU A 87 15.08 -10.43 -22.84
N GLY A 88 14.73 -10.61 -21.56
CA GLY A 88 14.48 -9.52 -20.62
C GLY A 88 13.16 -8.78 -20.85
N SER A 89 12.76 -7.97 -19.88
CA SER A 89 11.53 -7.15 -19.96
C SER A 89 11.75 -5.93 -20.87
N LYS A 90 11.80 -6.18 -22.18
CA LYS A 90 11.57 -5.17 -23.22
C LYS A 90 10.57 -5.72 -24.23
N ALA A 91 9.31 -5.35 -24.06
CA ALA A 91 8.32 -5.38 -25.12
C ALA A 91 8.64 -4.27 -26.16
N SER A 92 9.81 -4.35 -26.80
CA SER A 92 10.11 -3.67 -28.04
C SER A 92 9.92 -4.68 -29.17
N SER A 93 8.73 -4.68 -29.75
CA SER A 93 8.37 -5.53 -30.89
C SER A 93 9.11 -5.09 -32.15
N THR A 94 10.33 -5.62 -32.34
CA THR A 94 11.09 -5.46 -33.59
C THR A 94 11.69 -6.82 -33.97
N GLY A 95 11.36 -7.33 -35.15
CA GLY A 95 11.39 -8.77 -35.41
C GLY A 95 12.72 -9.36 -35.91
N LEU A 96 12.91 -10.65 -35.59
CA LEU A 96 13.78 -11.66 -36.23
C LEU A 96 13.50 -12.97 -35.42
N ARG A 97 13.20 -14.16 -35.97
CA ARG A 97 13.12 -14.67 -37.34
C ARG A 97 11.93 -15.64 -37.45
N SER A 98 11.16 -15.54 -38.53
CA SER A 98 10.39 -16.66 -39.08
C SER A 98 10.85 -16.85 -40.52
N PHE A 99 11.37 -18.04 -40.83
CA PHE A 99 11.61 -18.51 -42.20
C PHE A 99 10.89 -19.84 -42.34
N GLY A 100 9.94 -19.90 -43.28
CA GLY A 100 9.00 -21.01 -43.44
C GLY A 100 7.65 -20.49 -43.92
N GLU A 101 7.48 -20.39 -45.24
CA GLU A 101 6.23 -20.05 -45.90
C GLU A 101 5.26 -21.26 -45.86
N ALA A 102 3.97 -21.00 -45.63
CA ALA A 102 2.88 -21.36 -46.57
C ALA A 102 1.48 -21.24 -45.90
N GLU A 103 0.64 -20.43 -46.54
CA GLU A 103 -0.83 -20.37 -46.52
C GLU A 103 -1.65 -19.99 -45.26
N PRO A 104 -2.74 -19.20 -45.45
CA PRO A 104 -3.67 -18.82 -44.40
C PRO A 104 -4.91 -19.73 -44.37
N ASP A 105 -5.50 -19.91 -43.19
CA ASP A 105 -6.96 -19.96 -43.12
C ASP A 105 -7.50 -19.56 -41.75
N SER A 106 -8.70 -18.96 -41.73
CA SER A 106 -9.26 -18.30 -40.55
C SER A 106 -10.52 -19.01 -40.05
N LEU A 107 -10.47 -19.72 -38.91
CA LEU A 107 -11.70 -20.08 -38.16
C LEU A 107 -11.53 -20.11 -36.63
N LEU A 108 -12.40 -19.34 -35.98
CA LEU A 108 -13.08 -19.59 -34.70
C LEU A 108 -12.27 -19.66 -33.39
N SER A 109 -12.31 -18.52 -32.69
CA SER A 109 -12.78 -18.38 -31.30
C SER A 109 -13.38 -19.64 -30.63
N THR A 110 -12.86 -20.05 -29.46
CA THR A 110 -13.55 -19.93 -28.14
C THR A 110 -12.82 -20.74 -27.05
N SER A 111 -12.35 -20.08 -25.98
CA SER A 111 -12.25 -20.69 -24.63
C SER A 111 -12.12 -19.63 -23.51
N ARG A 112 -13.27 -19.10 -23.09
CA ARG A 112 -13.50 -18.54 -21.74
C ARG A 112 -14.00 -19.70 -20.85
N LEU A 113 -13.76 -19.78 -19.54
CA LEU A 113 -13.06 -18.91 -18.58
C LEU A 113 -12.11 -19.85 -17.73
N PRO A 114 -12.03 -19.95 -16.37
CA PRO A 114 -12.55 -19.13 -15.28
C PRO A 114 -11.51 -18.71 -14.20
N THR A 115 -11.53 -17.44 -13.82
CA THR A 115 -11.38 -17.01 -12.42
C THR A 115 -12.22 -15.74 -12.24
N GLY A 116 -13.12 -15.75 -11.27
CA GLY A 116 -14.15 -14.71 -11.15
C GLY A 116 -13.66 -13.44 -10.48
N ILE A 117 -14.25 -12.31 -10.87
CA ILE A 117 -15.03 -11.42 -9.99
C ILE A 117 -15.97 -10.59 -10.87
N SER A 118 -17.22 -10.48 -10.43
CA SER A 118 -18.27 -9.75 -11.15
C SER A 118 -18.27 -8.25 -10.81
N LEU A 119 -18.60 -7.45 -11.83
CA LEU A 119 -19.23 -6.13 -11.77
C LEU A 119 -18.79 -5.14 -10.66
N ARG A 120 -18.13 -4.07 -11.10
CA ARG A 120 -18.72 -2.72 -10.98
C ARG A 120 -18.64 -2.03 -12.33
N SER A 121 -19.79 -1.64 -12.88
CA SER A 121 -19.89 -0.90 -14.13
C SER A 121 -20.17 0.57 -13.87
N SER A 122 -19.26 1.44 -14.30
CA SER A 122 -19.54 2.86 -14.52
C SER A 122 -18.73 3.33 -15.73
N THR A 123 -19.43 3.34 -16.87
CA THR A 123 -19.27 4.26 -18.01
C THR A 123 -17.91 4.95 -18.23
N ASP A 124 -17.31 4.57 -19.37
CA ASP A 124 -16.57 5.42 -20.33
C ASP A 124 -15.22 6.05 -19.90
N GLY A 125 -14.31 6.15 -20.88
CA GLY A 125 -12.94 6.66 -20.71
C GLY A 125 -11.86 5.58 -20.80
N GLY A 126 -10.83 5.84 -21.63
CA GLY A 126 -9.74 4.89 -21.88
C GLY A 126 -8.85 4.67 -20.66
N GLY A 127 -8.93 3.47 -20.07
CA GLY A 127 -8.06 3.03 -18.98
C GLY A 127 -6.68 2.61 -19.48
N ASP A 128 -5.67 3.42 -19.13
CA ASP A 128 -4.25 3.08 -19.25
C ASP A 128 -3.89 1.80 -18.47
N ALA A 129 -2.75 1.18 -18.76
CA ALA A 129 -2.24 -0.02 -18.08
C ALA A 129 -1.70 0.27 -16.65
N GLY A 130 -2.30 1.24 -15.95
CA GLY A 130 -1.66 2.00 -14.86
C GLY A 130 -2.13 1.72 -13.41
N ASP A 131 -3.18 0.92 -13.22
CA ASP A 131 -3.81 0.65 -11.90
C ASP A 131 -3.55 -0.76 -11.36
N ILE A 132 -2.33 -1.27 -11.60
CA ILE A 132 -1.76 -2.28 -10.69
C ILE A 132 -1.35 -1.54 -9.40
N GLY A 133 -2.03 -1.84 -8.30
CA GLY A 133 -1.69 -1.29 -6.98
C GLY A 133 -0.21 -1.52 -6.67
N TYR A 134 0.45 -0.47 -6.16
CA TYR A 134 1.91 -0.40 -6.08
C TYR A 134 2.42 -0.15 -4.66
N ILE A 135 1.53 0.09 -3.69
CA ILE A 135 1.88 0.42 -2.31
C ILE A 135 1.80 -0.83 -1.43
N ILE A 136 2.83 -1.06 -0.62
CA ILE A 136 2.86 -2.03 0.48
C ILE A 136 3.08 -1.28 1.79
N VAL A 137 2.31 -1.62 2.83
CA VAL A 137 2.38 -1.01 4.17
C VAL A 137 2.68 -2.08 5.21
N GLU A 138 3.75 -1.89 5.99
CA GLU A 138 4.15 -2.78 7.08
C GLU A 138 3.61 -2.30 8.45
N THR A 139 3.57 -3.22 9.42
CA THR A 139 3.17 -2.94 10.82
C THR A 139 4.09 -1.96 11.56
N ASN A 140 5.29 -1.72 11.03
CA ASN A 140 6.31 -0.81 11.56
C ASN A 140 6.21 0.62 10.99
N PHE A 141 5.07 0.96 10.37
CA PHE A 141 4.79 2.25 9.71
C PHE A 141 5.62 2.57 8.46
N ARG A 142 6.37 1.59 7.91
CA ARG A 142 7.04 1.74 6.62
C ARG A 142 6.10 1.48 5.45
N VAL A 143 6.32 2.26 4.41
CA VAL A 143 5.60 2.20 3.14
C VAL A 143 6.60 1.99 2.02
N TYR A 144 6.37 0.95 1.22
CA TYR A 144 7.16 0.60 0.04
C TYR A 144 6.27 0.82 -1.18
N ALA A 145 6.63 1.78 -2.02
CA ALA A 145 5.89 2.11 -3.23
C ALA A 145 6.69 1.73 -4.48
N TYR A 146 6.22 0.75 -5.24
CA TYR A 146 6.81 0.32 -6.51
C TYR A 146 6.37 1.21 -7.67
N THR A 147 6.88 2.44 -7.68
CA THR A 147 6.57 3.43 -8.70
C THR A 147 7.85 4.16 -9.13
N ASP A 148 7.95 4.41 -10.43
CA ASP A 148 8.87 5.33 -11.09
C ASP A 148 8.27 6.73 -11.22
N SER A 149 6.92 6.82 -11.32
CA SER A 149 6.19 8.07 -11.42
C SER A 149 6.46 9.02 -10.26
N VAL A 150 7.00 10.19 -10.60
CA VAL A 150 7.23 11.30 -9.67
C VAL A 150 5.93 11.79 -9.05
N LEU A 151 4.81 11.78 -9.79
CA LEU A 151 3.50 12.20 -9.31
C LEU A 151 3.01 11.30 -8.16
N LYS A 152 2.98 9.97 -8.39
CA LYS A 152 2.62 8.97 -7.35
C LYS A 152 3.51 9.12 -6.11
N THR A 153 4.79 9.45 -6.32
CA THR A 153 5.74 9.70 -5.23
C THR A 153 5.51 11.02 -4.48
N SER A 154 5.11 12.09 -5.17
CA SER A 154 4.77 13.38 -4.55
C SER A 154 3.49 13.29 -3.72
N LEU A 155 2.49 12.52 -4.17
CA LEU A 155 1.29 12.22 -3.37
C LEU A 155 1.64 11.46 -2.08
N LEU A 156 2.53 10.48 -2.14
CA LEU A 156 3.02 9.77 -0.95
C LEU A 156 3.77 10.72 0.01
N SER A 157 4.56 11.66 -0.52
CA SER A 157 5.30 12.67 0.27
C SER A 157 4.41 13.68 1.01
N LEU A 158 3.10 13.67 0.76
CA LEU A 158 2.15 14.62 1.35
C LEU A 158 1.80 14.27 2.80
N PHE A 159 1.82 12.99 3.15
CA PHE A 159 1.48 12.45 4.48
C PHE A 159 2.54 11.50 5.07
N SER A 160 3.62 11.22 4.32
CA SER A 160 4.73 10.35 4.76
C SER A 160 6.09 11.01 4.47
N LYS A 161 7.10 10.64 5.26
CA LYS A 161 8.48 11.11 5.11
C LYS A 161 9.27 10.11 4.26
N ILE A 162 9.61 10.51 3.04
CA ILE A 162 10.46 9.69 2.15
C ILE A 162 11.85 9.56 2.77
N ARG A 163 12.32 8.33 2.98
CA ARG A 163 13.69 8.03 3.41
C ARG A 163 14.65 7.92 2.23
N ILE A 164 14.30 7.07 1.27
CA ILE A 164 15.17 6.68 0.15
C ILE A 164 14.30 6.51 -1.11
N ARG A 165 14.79 7.00 -2.25
CA ARG A 165 14.26 6.68 -3.58
C ARG A 165 15.27 5.81 -4.33
N PHE A 166 14.82 4.67 -4.81
CA PHE A 166 15.47 3.86 -5.84
C PHE A 166 14.71 4.05 -7.17
N PRO A 167 15.30 3.71 -8.34
CA PRO A 167 14.67 3.98 -9.64
C PRO A 167 13.23 3.48 -9.80
N ASN A 168 12.90 2.31 -9.23
CA ASN A 168 11.58 1.67 -9.35
C ASN A 168 10.94 1.38 -7.97
N MET A 169 11.43 2.00 -6.89
CA MET A 169 10.94 1.75 -5.54
C MET A 169 11.24 2.93 -4.61
N VAL A 170 10.23 3.40 -3.88
CA VAL A 170 10.37 4.45 -2.87
C VAL A 170 10.06 3.86 -1.50
N VAL A 171 10.91 4.18 -0.52
CA VAL A 171 10.72 3.80 0.89
C VAL A 171 10.43 5.07 1.69
N ALA A 172 9.28 5.09 2.36
CA ALA A 172 8.82 6.18 3.21
C ALA A 172 8.35 5.68 4.57
N ASP A 173 8.37 6.55 5.58
CA ASP A 173 7.76 6.31 6.89
C ASP A 173 6.50 7.15 7.06
N ILE A 174 5.47 6.59 7.68
CA ILE A 174 4.36 7.37 8.23
C ILE A 174 4.71 7.69 9.69
N THR A 175 5.04 8.96 10.00
CA THR A 175 5.27 9.42 11.37
C THR A 175 4.16 10.35 11.84
N ARG A 176 4.05 10.53 13.15
CA ARG A 176 3.12 11.48 13.77
C ARG A 176 3.24 12.87 13.17
N GLU A 177 4.47 13.33 12.93
CA GLU A 177 4.77 14.65 12.38
C GLU A 177 4.32 14.77 10.93
N SER A 178 4.55 13.74 10.10
CA SER A 178 4.15 13.75 8.68
C SER A 178 2.62 13.71 8.53
N VAL A 179 1.92 12.95 9.37
CA VAL A 179 0.44 12.93 9.39
C VAL A 179 -0.12 14.25 9.93
N ARG A 180 0.47 14.81 10.99
CA ARG A 180 0.08 16.14 11.51
C ARG A 180 0.27 17.25 10.47
N GLU A 181 1.33 17.21 9.67
CA GLU A 181 1.53 18.14 8.55
C GLU A 181 0.48 17.97 7.44
N ALA A 182 0.08 16.74 7.11
CA ALA A 182 -1.01 16.49 6.17
C ALA A 182 -2.37 17.01 6.70
N LEU A 183 -2.67 16.77 7.98
CA LEU A 183 -3.87 17.27 8.64
C LEU A 183 -3.94 18.80 8.67
N LEU A 184 -2.80 19.48 8.85
CA LEU A 184 -2.70 20.95 8.73
C LEU A 184 -2.95 21.45 7.30
N ARG A 185 -2.66 20.64 6.28
CA ARG A 185 -3.00 20.91 4.87
C ARG A 185 -4.46 20.55 4.52
N GLY A 186 -5.27 20.13 5.50
CA GLY A 186 -6.69 19.81 5.32
C GLY A 186 -6.96 18.39 4.82
N ILE A 187 -6.03 17.45 5.02
CA ILE A 187 -6.14 16.07 4.54
C ILE A 187 -6.48 15.15 5.71
N ASN A 188 -7.69 14.59 5.71
CA ASN A 188 -8.22 13.82 6.83
C ASN A 188 -7.64 12.39 6.89
N SER A 189 -7.64 11.77 8.06
CA SER A 189 -7.18 10.39 8.28
C SER A 189 -7.81 9.39 7.29
N GLN A 190 -9.11 9.50 7.09
CA GLN A 190 -9.89 8.62 6.21
C GLN A 190 -9.50 8.77 4.74
N GLN A 191 -9.01 9.95 4.29
CA GLN A 191 -8.50 10.14 2.93
C GLN A 191 -7.14 9.44 2.77
N ILE A 192 -6.26 9.53 3.77
CA ILE A 192 -4.96 8.82 3.79
C ILE A 192 -5.19 7.30 3.75
N ILE A 193 -6.09 6.78 4.61
CA ILE A 193 -6.43 5.35 4.66
C ILE A 193 -7.06 4.90 3.34
N SER A 194 -7.97 5.69 2.76
CA SER A 194 -8.58 5.40 1.45
C SER A 194 -7.52 5.35 0.34
N PHE A 195 -6.62 6.35 0.28
CA PHE A 195 -5.53 6.38 -0.70
C PHE A 195 -4.62 5.15 -0.61
N LEU A 196 -4.20 4.78 0.61
CA LEU A 196 -3.38 3.58 0.84
C LEU A 196 -4.12 2.30 0.46
N THR A 197 -5.44 2.23 0.68
CA THR A 197 -6.27 1.06 0.34
C THR A 197 -6.48 0.93 -1.17
N SER A 198 -6.83 2.01 -1.87
CA SER A 198 -7.05 2.02 -3.32
C SER A 198 -5.79 1.71 -4.12
N ASN A 199 -4.61 2.09 -3.62
CA ASN A 199 -3.32 1.88 -4.28
C ASN A 199 -2.55 0.65 -3.72
N ALA A 200 -3.17 -0.16 -2.86
CA ALA A 200 -2.54 -1.32 -2.23
C ALA A 200 -2.18 -2.41 -3.26
N HIS A 201 -1.01 -3.06 -3.07
CA HIS A 201 -0.53 -4.10 -3.97
C HIS A 201 -1.54 -5.26 -4.12
N PRO A 202 -1.76 -5.83 -5.33
CA PRO A 202 -2.76 -6.87 -5.56
C PRO A 202 -2.61 -8.12 -4.68
N ASP A 203 -1.40 -8.43 -4.20
CA ASP A 203 -1.22 -9.53 -3.25
C ASP A 203 -1.71 -9.19 -1.83
N MET A 204 -1.69 -7.91 -1.43
CA MET A 204 -2.33 -7.44 -0.19
C MET A 204 -3.85 -7.40 -0.33
N LEU A 205 -4.38 -7.03 -1.51
CA LEU A 205 -5.82 -7.07 -1.77
C LEU A 205 -6.44 -8.48 -1.66
N ARG A 206 -5.63 -9.55 -1.73
CA ARG A 206 -6.08 -10.93 -1.48
C ARG A 206 -6.19 -11.29 0.01
N GLN A 207 -5.63 -10.49 0.91
CA GLN A 207 -5.63 -10.73 2.35
C GLN A 207 -6.47 -9.65 3.05
N ALA A 208 -7.43 -10.08 3.87
CA ALA A 208 -8.21 -9.19 4.71
C ALA A 208 -7.69 -9.27 6.16
N PRO A 209 -7.41 -8.14 6.83
CA PRO A 209 -7.53 -6.76 6.36
C PRO A 209 -6.41 -6.33 5.40
N ILE A 210 -6.74 -5.48 4.42
CA ILE A 210 -5.80 -5.00 3.38
C ILE A 210 -4.63 -4.20 3.98
N LEU A 211 -4.92 -3.38 5.00
CA LEU A 211 -3.93 -2.59 5.73
C LEU A 211 -3.83 -3.12 7.17
N PRO A 212 -2.63 -3.11 7.79
CA PRO A 212 -2.49 -3.49 9.19
C PRO A 212 -3.35 -2.59 10.10
N PRO A 213 -4.18 -3.15 10.98
CA PRO A 213 -5.12 -2.36 11.81
C PRO A 213 -4.38 -1.38 12.72
N THR A 214 -3.21 -1.77 13.24
CA THR A 214 -2.35 -0.89 14.05
C THR A 214 -1.98 0.42 13.33
N VAL A 215 -1.76 0.39 12.02
CA VAL A 215 -1.43 1.59 11.23
C VAL A 215 -2.68 2.45 11.02
N VAL A 216 -3.82 1.82 10.72
CA VAL A 216 -5.11 2.51 10.54
C VAL A 216 -5.54 3.24 11.81
N ASP A 217 -5.50 2.54 12.95
CA ASP A 217 -5.90 3.09 14.24
C ASP A 217 -4.94 4.19 14.71
N GLN A 218 -3.63 4.03 14.51
CA GLN A 218 -2.66 5.05 14.89
C GLN A 218 -2.81 6.35 14.08
N ILE A 219 -3.13 6.27 12.79
CA ILE A 219 -3.40 7.45 11.95
C ILE A 219 -4.66 8.18 12.45
N ARG A 220 -5.70 7.46 12.89
CA ARG A 220 -6.90 8.03 13.51
C ARG A 220 -6.61 8.65 14.88
N LEU A 221 -5.79 8.00 15.71
CA LEU A 221 -5.36 8.55 17.00
C LEU A 221 -4.59 9.86 16.83
N TRP A 222 -3.72 9.99 15.82
CA TRP A 222 -3.01 11.25 15.52
C TRP A 222 -3.93 12.37 15.00
N GLU A 223 -5.07 12.03 14.37
CA GLU A 223 -6.11 13.01 14.05
C GLU A 223 -6.86 13.47 15.31
N LEU A 224 -7.31 12.53 16.15
CA LEU A 224 -7.97 12.82 17.43
C LEU A 224 -7.07 13.62 18.39
N GLU A 225 -5.75 13.45 18.34
CA GLU A 225 -4.80 14.26 19.11
C GLU A 225 -4.89 15.76 18.81
N ARG A 226 -5.28 16.15 17.59
CA ARG A 226 -5.51 17.56 17.21
C ARG A 226 -6.78 18.12 17.84
N GLU A 227 -7.82 17.29 17.96
CA GLU A 227 -9.15 17.68 18.46
C GLU A 227 -9.26 17.69 20.00
N ARG A 228 -8.15 17.42 20.71
CA ARG A 228 -8.11 17.35 22.18
C ARG A 228 -8.43 18.65 22.92
N PHE A 229 -8.38 19.81 22.27
CA PHE A 229 -8.56 21.11 22.91
C PHE A 229 -9.63 21.93 22.19
N LEU A 230 -10.82 22.01 22.81
CA LEU A 230 -11.83 22.98 22.46
C LEU A 230 -11.52 24.30 23.20
N ALA A 231 -10.98 25.28 22.47
CA ALA A 231 -10.81 26.62 23.01
C ALA A 231 -12.18 27.33 23.04
N GLN A 232 -12.63 27.73 24.22
CA GLN A 232 -13.90 28.43 24.40
C GLN A 232 -13.70 29.70 25.24
N ASP A 233 -14.09 30.83 24.67
CA ASP A 233 -14.04 32.15 25.31
C ASP A 233 -14.97 32.20 26.54
N GLY A 234 -14.41 32.43 27.72
CA GLY A 234 -15.15 32.52 28.98
C GLY A 234 -14.58 33.52 29.96
N CYS A 235 -15.43 33.99 30.87
CA CYS A 235 -15.07 34.85 32.00
C CYS A 235 -14.96 33.99 33.26
N LEU A 236 -13.80 34.03 33.91
CA LEU A 236 -13.58 33.43 35.23
C LEU A 236 -14.15 34.33 36.33
N TYR A 237 -14.91 33.75 37.25
CA TYR A 237 -15.34 34.39 38.49
C TYR A 237 -14.60 33.73 39.66
N GLU A 238 -13.97 34.56 40.49
CA GLU A 238 -13.19 34.17 41.66
C GLU A 238 -13.50 35.10 42.85
N GLN A 239 -12.89 34.83 44.00
CA GLN A 239 -12.95 35.69 45.21
C GLN A 239 -14.36 35.87 45.83
N PHE A 240 -15.25 34.88 45.73
CA PHE A 240 -16.54 34.89 46.42
C PHE A 240 -16.39 34.88 47.95
N THR A 241 -16.85 35.95 48.61
CA THR A 241 -16.73 36.13 50.07
C THR A 241 -17.51 35.08 50.87
N LYS A 242 -18.74 34.75 50.46
CA LYS A 242 -19.59 33.73 51.09
C LYS A 242 -19.83 32.56 50.14
N ASN A 243 -20.01 31.36 50.69
CA ASN A 243 -20.35 30.18 49.90
C ASN A 243 -21.76 30.27 49.29
N THR A 244 -22.72 30.82 50.03
CA THR A 244 -24.09 31.10 49.57
C THR A 244 -24.14 31.95 48.30
N ASP A 245 -23.20 32.88 48.18
CA ASP A 245 -23.14 33.83 47.07
C ASP A 245 -22.63 33.15 45.80
N PHE A 246 -21.63 32.27 45.95
CA PHE A 246 -21.16 31.38 44.89
C PHE A 246 -22.27 30.45 44.39
N GLU A 247 -22.98 29.78 45.30
CA GLU A 247 -24.07 28.85 44.96
C GLU A 247 -25.20 29.57 44.20
N MET A 248 -25.64 30.75 44.66
CA MET A 248 -26.65 31.54 43.95
C MET A 248 -26.25 31.95 42.53
N VAL A 249 -24.98 32.34 42.33
CA VAL A 249 -24.49 32.78 41.02
C VAL A 249 -24.26 31.58 40.08
N ARG A 250 -23.74 30.46 40.62
CA ARG A 250 -23.65 29.17 39.94
C ARG A 250 -25.01 28.70 39.45
N ASP A 251 -26.01 28.67 40.31
CA ASP A 251 -27.34 28.14 39.99
C ASP A 251 -28.08 29.01 38.97
N TYR A 252 -27.90 30.33 39.03
CA TYR A 252 -28.37 31.24 37.98
C TYR A 252 -27.68 30.95 36.63
N ALA A 253 -26.35 30.88 36.59
CA ALA A 253 -25.60 30.59 35.36
C ALA A 253 -25.91 29.20 34.78
N LYS A 254 -26.18 28.21 35.64
CA LYS A 254 -26.60 26.85 35.29
C LYS A 254 -28.02 26.83 34.72
N SER A 255 -28.96 27.57 35.32
CA SER A 255 -30.34 27.69 34.81
C SER A 255 -30.45 28.32 33.42
N ARG A 256 -29.50 29.19 33.07
CA ARG A 256 -29.41 29.87 31.76
C ARG A 256 -28.47 29.19 30.76
N ASN A 257 -27.87 28.03 31.09
CA ASN A 257 -26.86 27.34 30.28
C ASN A 257 -25.65 28.22 29.89
N TYR A 258 -25.26 29.17 30.75
CA TYR A 258 -24.07 30.00 30.55
C TYR A 258 -22.82 29.45 31.26
N LEU A 259 -22.97 28.50 32.18
CA LEU A 259 -21.89 27.86 32.92
C LEU A 259 -21.07 26.93 32.00
N LEU A 260 -19.76 27.17 31.89
CA LEU A 260 -18.82 26.31 31.15
C LEU A 260 -18.08 25.32 32.05
N TRP A 261 -17.73 25.76 33.27
CA TRP A 261 -16.99 24.95 34.23
C TRP A 261 -17.24 25.43 35.67
N GLU A 262 -17.29 24.50 36.62
CA GLU A 262 -17.47 24.77 38.05
C GLU A 262 -16.46 23.98 38.90
N CYS A 263 -15.92 24.62 39.94
CA CYS A 263 -15.09 24.00 40.98
C CYS A 263 -15.54 24.52 42.36
N PRO A 264 -16.43 23.79 43.06
CA PRO A 264 -16.96 24.20 44.36
C PRO A 264 -15.89 24.39 45.43
N GLU A 265 -14.90 23.49 45.50
CA GLU A 265 -13.82 23.50 46.51
C GLU A 265 -13.06 24.83 46.55
N ARG A 266 -12.81 25.43 45.39
CA ARG A 266 -12.09 26.69 45.25
C ARG A 266 -13.01 27.90 45.07
N ARG A 267 -14.34 27.71 45.05
CA ARG A 267 -15.34 28.73 44.69
C ARG A 267 -15.02 29.41 43.36
N LEU A 268 -14.69 28.60 42.34
CA LEU A 268 -14.39 29.08 40.98
C LEU A 268 -15.47 28.63 40.01
N MET A 269 -15.84 29.52 39.09
CA MET A 269 -16.73 29.19 37.98
C MET A 269 -16.32 29.97 36.72
N VAL A 270 -16.43 29.31 35.56
CA VAL A 270 -16.23 29.95 34.26
C VAL A 270 -17.57 30.03 33.56
N VAL A 271 -17.93 31.23 33.12
CA VAL A 271 -19.17 31.53 32.38
C VAL A 271 -18.81 31.89 30.94
N SER A 272 -19.65 31.50 29.98
CA SER A 272 -19.53 31.94 28.59
C SER A 272 -19.50 33.46 28.49
N LYS A 273 -18.65 33.99 27.60
CA LYS A 273 -18.53 35.43 27.34
C LYS A 273 -19.87 36.11 27.01
N ALA A 274 -20.79 35.40 26.37
CA ALA A 274 -22.15 35.89 26.07
C ALA A 274 -23.03 36.02 27.33
N GLY A 275 -22.85 35.15 28.33
CA GLY A 275 -23.60 35.18 29.59
C GLY A 275 -23.00 36.09 30.66
N HIS A 276 -21.84 36.70 30.42
CA HIS A 276 -21.14 37.53 31.40
C HIS A 276 -21.97 38.73 31.87
N GLU A 277 -22.66 39.42 30.94
CA GLU A 277 -23.44 40.61 31.26
C GLU A 277 -24.69 40.27 32.08
N ASP A 278 -25.43 39.21 31.70
CA ASP A 278 -26.59 38.70 32.44
C ASP A 278 -26.23 38.32 33.88
N VAL A 279 -25.16 37.54 34.06
CA VAL A 279 -24.68 37.11 35.39
C VAL A 279 -24.21 38.32 36.21
N ARG A 280 -23.55 39.31 35.58
CA ARG A 280 -23.11 40.54 36.23
C ARG A 280 -24.30 41.45 36.61
N ALA A 281 -25.35 41.50 35.80
CA ALA A 281 -26.58 42.25 36.08
C ALA A 281 -27.33 41.63 37.27
N PHE A 282 -27.52 40.31 37.26
CA PHE A 282 -28.12 39.56 38.38
C PHE A 282 -27.36 39.79 39.70
N TRP A 283 -26.02 39.72 39.67
CA TRP A 283 -25.19 39.97 40.85
C TRP A 283 -25.29 41.42 41.35
N LYS A 284 -25.32 42.41 40.44
CA LYS A 284 -25.55 43.81 40.81
C LYS A 284 -26.93 44.02 41.44
N GLN A 285 -27.98 43.41 40.89
CA GLN A 285 -29.34 43.53 41.40
C GLN A 285 -29.47 42.99 42.83
N LYS A 286 -28.81 41.87 43.15
CA LYS A 286 -28.77 41.31 44.52
C LYS A 286 -27.83 42.03 45.49
N ARG A 287 -26.92 42.87 45.00
CA ARG A 287 -25.96 43.65 45.82
C ARG A 287 -26.36 45.12 46.00
N SER A 288 -27.37 45.60 45.26
CA SER A 288 -27.96 46.91 45.51
C SER A 288 -28.63 46.90 46.89
N PRO A 289 -28.35 47.89 47.77
CA PRO A 289 -28.97 47.99 49.10
C PRO A 289 -30.46 48.35 49.02
#